data_AF-A0A2E2TBI1-F1
#
_entry.id   AF-A0A2E2TBI1-F1
#
_cell.length_a   1.000
_cell.length_b   1.000
_cell.length_c   1.000
_cell.angle_alpha   90.00
_cell.angle_beta   90.00
_cell.angle_gamma   90.00
#
_symmetry.space_group_name_H-M   'P 1'
#
loop_
_entity.id
_entity.type
_entity.pdbx_description
1 polymer ?
#
loop_
_entity_poly.entity_id
_entity_poly.type
_entity_poly.pdbx_seq_one_letter_code
_entity_poly.pdbx_strand_id
1 'polypeptide(L)'
;MSKLKIVAVTFGLFVLGFFREFLFESINGHLYYLWKEQTNPYLPKSLFFLENVSYWSLYYGKFTLILLFSVLYLYASLVLIRLFFKEQLYQRITIVFFVGIFSLAALIFALGFAFGAEHEGYGVARKLIEFIQSPLACFFLIPAFLLYKKEKN
;
A
#
# COMPACT_ATOMS: atom_id res chain seq x y z
N MET A 1 -18.72 -15.02 16.03
CA MET A 1 -17.59 -14.62 15.15
C MET A 1 -16.42 -15.52 15.51
N SER A 2 -15.78 -16.18 14.54
CA SER A 2 -14.60 -16.97 14.85
C SER A 2 -13.44 -16.01 15.05
N LYS A 3 -13.01 -15.81 16.32
CA LYS A 3 -11.86 -14.97 16.70
C LYS A 3 -10.62 -15.32 15.85
N LEU A 4 -10.49 -16.60 15.45
CA LEU A 4 -9.46 -17.11 14.55
C LEU A 4 -9.46 -16.41 13.18
N LYS A 5 -10.62 -16.11 12.58
CA LYS A 5 -10.69 -15.39 11.29
C LYS A 5 -10.14 -13.98 11.40
N ILE A 6 -10.43 -13.27 12.49
CA ILE A 6 -9.89 -11.92 12.74
C ILE A 6 -8.38 -11.99 12.86
N VAL A 7 -7.86 -12.89 13.70
CA VAL A 7 -6.42 -13.07 13.88
C VAL A 7 -5.74 -13.43 12.56
N ALA A 8 -6.31 -14.35 11.78
CA ALA A 8 -5.77 -14.77 10.49
C ALA A 8 -5.71 -13.62 9.47
N VAL A 9 -6.77 -12.82 9.35
CA VAL A 9 -6.80 -11.67 8.41
C VAL A 9 -5.84 -10.58 8.86
N THR A 10 -5.78 -10.28 10.16
CA THR A 10 -4.81 -9.33 10.71
C THR A 10 -3.38 -9.79 10.46
N PHE A 11 -3.07 -11.07 10.72
CA PHE A 11 -1.75 -11.62 10.40
C PHE A 11 -1.45 -11.55 8.90
N GLY A 12 -2.43 -11.83 8.05
CA GLY A 12 -2.33 -11.68 6.60
C GLY A 12 -1.98 -10.26 6.16
N LEU A 13 -2.51 -9.22 6.81
CA LEU A 13 -2.13 -7.82 6.55
C LEU A 13 -0.65 -7.56 6.86
N PHE A 14 -0.13 -8.12 7.96
CA PHE A 14 1.30 -7.98 8.29
C PHE A 14 2.20 -8.72 7.30
N VAL A 15 1.84 -9.94 6.92
CA VAL A 15 2.58 -10.72 5.90
C VAL A 15 2.56 -9.98 4.56
N LEU A 16 1.41 -9.42 4.16
CA LEU A 16 1.29 -8.62 2.95
C LEU A 16 2.21 -7.39 3.00
N GLY A 17 2.32 -6.73 4.16
CA GLY A 17 3.24 -5.61 4.38
C GLY A 17 4.70 -5.98 4.27
N PHE A 18 5.10 -7.08 4.91
CA PHE A 18 6.46 -7.60 4.78
C PHE A 18 6.81 -7.94 3.33
N PHE A 19 5.91 -8.63 2.63
CA PHE A 19 6.11 -8.99 1.22
C PHE A 19 6.19 -7.75 0.32
N ARG A 20 5.34 -6.75 0.57
CA ARG A 20 5.36 -5.46 -0.13
C ARG A 20 6.71 -4.79 0.03
N GLU A 21 7.17 -4.62 1.27
CA GLU A 21 8.44 -3.95 1.55
C GLU A 21 9.62 -4.68 0.91
N PHE A 22 9.69 -6.01 1.10
CA PHE A 22 10.70 -6.86 0.47
C PHE A 22 10.78 -6.65 -1.05
N LEU A 23 9.62 -6.61 -1.73
CA LEU A 23 9.58 -6.44 -3.18
C LEU A 23 10.01 -5.02 -3.59
N PHE A 24 9.50 -3.97 -2.94
CA PHE A 24 9.84 -2.59 -3.29
C PHE A 24 11.30 -2.25 -3.00
N GLU A 25 11.84 -2.70 -1.86
CA GLU A 25 13.27 -2.54 -1.53
C GLU A 25 14.16 -3.26 -2.54
N SER A 26 13.83 -4.50 -2.89
CA SER A 26 14.58 -5.27 -3.89
C SER A 26 14.58 -4.60 -5.26
N ILE A 27 13.43 -4.08 -5.70
CA ILE A 27 13.30 -3.34 -6.96
C ILE A 27 14.09 -2.03 -6.91
N ASN A 28 13.99 -1.27 -5.81
CA ASN A 28 14.74 -0.03 -5.62
C ASN A 28 16.25 -0.27 -5.65
N GLY A 29 16.72 -1.31 -4.95
CA GLY A 29 18.12 -1.73 -4.96
C GLY A 29 18.57 -2.10 -6.37
N HIS A 30 17.78 -2.89 -7.10
CA HIS A 30 18.14 -3.25 -8.47
C HIS A 30 18.19 -2.05 -9.42
N LEU A 31 17.24 -1.12 -9.32
CA LEU A 31 17.25 0.12 -10.10
C LEU A 31 18.47 0.98 -9.82
N TYR A 32 18.94 1.03 -8.58
CA TYR A 32 20.17 1.73 -8.22
C TYR A 32 21.37 1.16 -8.99
N TYR A 33 21.51 -0.16 -9.06
CA TYR A 33 22.59 -0.82 -9.81
C TYR A 33 22.46 -0.65 -11.32
N LEU A 34 21.25 -0.76 -11.87
CA LEU A 34 20.98 -0.51 -13.28
C LEU A 34 21.32 0.94 -13.67
N TRP A 35 20.99 1.91 -12.81
CA TRP A 35 21.35 3.32 -13.02
C TRP A 35 22.86 3.57 -12.99
N LYS A 36 23.61 2.74 -12.25
CA LYS A 36 25.08 2.76 -12.21
C LYS A 36 25.74 1.93 -13.32
N GLU A 37 24.95 1.34 -14.22
CA GLU A 37 25.43 0.42 -15.27
C GLU A 37 26.22 -0.77 -14.70
N GLN A 38 25.83 -1.23 -13.51
CA GLN A 38 26.47 -2.35 -12.80
C GLN A 38 25.49 -3.51 -12.62
N THR A 39 26.03 -4.72 -12.55
CA THR A 39 25.27 -5.90 -12.15
C THR A 39 24.92 -5.81 -10.66
N ASN A 40 23.68 -6.13 -10.30
CA ASN A 40 23.26 -6.13 -8.89
C ASN A 40 23.68 -7.44 -8.20
N PRO A 41 24.67 -7.43 -7.28
CA PRO A 41 25.11 -8.64 -6.59
C PRO A 41 24.13 -9.08 -5.48
N TYR A 42 23.17 -8.22 -5.10
CA TYR A 42 22.25 -8.42 -3.98
C TYR A 42 20.82 -8.76 -4.42
N LEU A 43 20.58 -9.02 -5.71
CA LEU A 43 19.25 -9.42 -6.17
C LEU A 43 18.89 -10.80 -5.57
N PRO A 44 17.77 -10.94 -4.84
CA PRO A 44 17.36 -12.24 -4.30
C PRO A 44 17.07 -13.24 -5.42
N LYS A 45 17.38 -14.53 -5.21
CA LYS A 45 17.11 -15.60 -6.19
C LYS A 45 15.66 -15.65 -6.67
N SER A 46 14.71 -15.37 -5.77
CA SER A 46 13.28 -15.31 -6.09
C SER A 46 12.91 -14.21 -7.09
N LEU A 47 13.80 -13.22 -7.27
CA LEU A 47 13.61 -12.06 -8.14
C LEU A 47 14.60 -12.02 -9.32
N PHE A 48 15.33 -13.09 -9.59
CA PHE A 48 16.29 -13.16 -10.72
C PHE A 48 15.65 -12.89 -12.09
N PHE A 49 14.34 -13.12 -12.25
CA PHE A 49 13.63 -12.75 -13.47
C PHE A 49 13.68 -11.24 -13.77
N LEU A 50 13.95 -10.40 -12.77
CA LEU A 50 14.10 -8.94 -12.94
C LEU A 50 15.42 -8.53 -13.58
N GLU A 51 16.45 -9.41 -13.59
CA GLU A 51 17.79 -9.08 -14.10
C GLU A 51 17.79 -8.67 -15.58
N ASN A 52 16.86 -9.23 -16.36
CA ASN A 52 16.71 -8.94 -17.79
C ASN A 52 15.73 -7.78 -18.07
N VAL A 53 15.20 -7.13 -17.04
CA VAL A 53 14.22 -6.05 -17.19
C VAL A 53 14.94 -4.71 -17.26
N SER A 54 14.61 -3.90 -18.27
CA SER A 54 15.21 -2.57 -18.43
C SER A 54 14.90 -1.63 -17.27
N TYR A 55 15.77 -0.64 -17.03
CA TYR A 55 15.58 0.37 -15.99
C TYR A 55 14.20 1.04 -16.07
N TRP A 56 13.79 1.51 -17.25
CA TRP A 56 12.53 2.22 -17.43
C TRP A 56 11.32 1.30 -17.22
N SER A 57 11.38 0.07 -17.73
CA SER A 57 10.32 -0.93 -17.51
C SER A 57 10.13 -1.21 -16.02
N LEU A 58 11.23 -1.35 -15.28
CA LEU A 58 11.19 -1.63 -13.86
C LEU A 58 10.76 -0.41 -13.03
N TYR A 59 11.19 0.80 -13.44
CA TYR A 59 10.78 2.06 -12.83
C TYR A 59 9.27 2.28 -12.94
N TYR A 60 8.70 2.17 -14.14
CA TYR A 60 7.26 2.35 -14.34
C TYR A 60 6.44 1.18 -13.76
N GLY A 61 7.00 -0.04 -13.75
CA GLY A 61 6.37 -1.21 -13.13
C GLY A 61 6.05 -1.02 -11.64
N LYS A 62 6.77 -0.16 -10.93
CA LYS A 62 6.45 0.19 -9.54
C LYS A 62 5.06 0.80 -9.38
N PHE A 63 4.61 1.63 -10.33
CA PHE A 63 3.29 2.25 -10.24
C PHE A 63 2.19 1.20 -10.37
N THR A 64 2.39 0.18 -11.20
CA THR A 64 1.50 -0.98 -11.28
C THR A 64 1.48 -1.77 -9.97
N LEU A 65 2.64 -1.98 -9.34
CA LEU A 65 2.72 -2.62 -8.02
C LEU A 65 2.04 -1.79 -6.93
N ILE A 66 2.19 -0.47 -6.95
CA ILE A 66 1.49 0.43 -6.03
C ILE A 66 -0.02 0.23 -6.15
N LEU A 67 -0.56 0.23 -7.38
CA LEU A 67 -1.99 0.00 -7.57
C LEU A 67 -2.41 -1.39 -7.07
N LEU A 68 -1.65 -2.43 -7.41
CA LEU A 68 -1.90 -3.80 -6.98
C LEU A 68 -1.95 -3.92 -5.45
N PHE A 69 -0.93 -3.43 -4.74
CA PHE A 69 -0.89 -3.50 -3.28
C PHE A 69 -1.99 -2.66 -2.64
N SER A 70 -2.32 -1.49 -3.20
CA SER A 70 -3.45 -0.69 -2.71
C SER A 70 -4.78 -1.44 -2.81
N VAL A 71 -5.02 -2.18 -3.90
CA VAL A 71 -6.21 -3.02 -4.06
C VAL A 71 -6.20 -4.21 -3.10
N LEU A 72 -5.07 -4.89 -2.94
CA LEU A 72 -4.93 -6.00 -2.00
C LEU A 72 -5.18 -5.56 -0.55
N TYR A 73 -4.63 -4.40 -0.16
CA TYR A 73 -4.85 -3.82 1.17
C TYR A 73 -6.29 -3.37 1.37
N LEU A 74 -6.92 -2.74 0.37
CA LEU A 74 -8.34 -2.40 0.44
C LEU A 74 -9.19 -3.67 0.63
N TYR A 75 -8.94 -4.71 -0.15
CA TYR A 75 -9.68 -5.97 -0.06
C TYR A 75 -9.52 -6.62 1.33
N ALA A 76 -8.28 -6.78 1.80
CA ALA A 76 -8.01 -7.34 3.12
C ALA A 76 -8.64 -6.50 4.25
N SER A 77 -8.61 -5.18 4.11
CA SER A 77 -9.26 -4.25 5.05
C SER A 77 -10.78 -4.40 5.04
N LEU A 78 -11.41 -4.54 3.88
CA LEU A 78 -12.85 -4.77 3.77
C LEU A 78 -13.27 -6.09 4.40
N VAL A 79 -12.48 -7.15 4.19
CA VAL A 79 -12.70 -8.44 4.86
C VAL A 79 -12.61 -8.27 6.37
N LEU A 80 -11.57 -7.60 6.88
CA LEU A 80 -11.40 -7.39 8.32
C LEU A 80 -12.53 -6.55 8.91
N ILE A 81 -12.88 -5.41 8.30
CA ILE A 81 -13.96 -4.52 8.72
C ILE A 81 -15.28 -5.29 8.74
N ARG A 82 -15.58 -6.12 7.73
CA ARG A 82 -16.79 -6.95 7.68
C ARG A 82 -16.86 -7.99 8.81
N LEU A 83 -15.72 -8.42 9.33
CA LEU A 83 -15.69 -9.30 10.49
C LEU A 83 -16.13 -8.56 11.76
N PHE A 84 -15.75 -7.29 11.94
CA PHE A 84 -16.13 -6.48 13.11
C PHE A 84 -17.52 -5.83 13.00
N PHE A 85 -17.87 -5.35 11.81
CA PHE A 85 -19.08 -4.58 11.53
C PHE A 85 -19.79 -5.16 10.32
N LYS A 86 -21.06 -5.55 10.47
CA LYS A 86 -21.84 -6.18 9.39
C LYS A 86 -22.52 -5.15 8.50
N GLU A 87 -22.66 -3.92 8.98
CA GLU A 87 -23.36 -2.84 8.33
C GLU A 87 -22.57 -2.35 7.10
N GLN A 88 -23.23 -2.26 5.94
CA GLN A 88 -22.60 -1.85 4.69
C GLN A 88 -21.98 -0.45 4.74
N LEU A 89 -22.49 0.41 5.63
CA LEU A 89 -21.98 1.77 5.85
C LEU A 89 -20.46 1.76 6.11
N TYR A 90 -19.97 0.88 6.98
CA TYR A 90 -18.55 0.82 7.34
C TYR A 90 -17.66 0.36 6.19
N GLN A 91 -18.18 -0.54 5.33
CA GLN A 91 -17.48 -0.94 4.10
C GLN A 91 -17.39 0.23 3.12
N ARG A 92 -18.48 0.98 2.92
CA ARG A 92 -18.49 2.17 2.05
C ARG A 92 -17.51 3.24 2.55
N ILE A 93 -17.51 3.53 3.84
CA ILE A 93 -16.55 4.47 4.44
C ILE A 93 -15.12 3.99 4.22
N THR A 94 -14.84 2.69 4.39
CA THR A 94 -13.51 2.11 4.14
C THR A 94 -13.09 2.31 2.67
N ILE A 95 -13.97 2.06 1.70
CA ILE A 95 -13.67 2.28 0.27
C ILE A 95 -13.36 3.76 0.02
N VAL A 96 -14.22 4.66 0.50
CA VAL A 96 -14.06 6.10 0.32
C VAL A 96 -12.75 6.58 0.96
N PHE A 97 -12.38 6.06 2.13
CA PHE A 97 -11.12 6.38 2.80
C PHE A 97 -9.90 5.97 1.97
N PHE A 98 -9.87 4.74 1.47
CA PHE A 98 -8.77 4.24 0.65
C PHE A 98 -8.66 4.98 -0.69
N VAL A 99 -9.77 5.13 -1.40
CA VAL A 99 -9.82 5.84 -2.69
C VAL A 99 -9.50 7.33 -2.51
N GLY A 100 -9.97 7.93 -1.41
CA GLY A 100 -9.71 9.32 -1.07
C GLY A 100 -8.24 9.59 -0.83
N ILE A 101 -7.58 8.78 0.01
CA ILE A 101 -6.13 8.94 0.27
C ILE A 101 -5.30 8.62 -0.97
N PHE A 102 -5.67 7.59 -1.74
CA PHE A 102 -4.98 7.27 -2.99
C PHE A 102 -5.08 8.41 -4.00
N SER A 103 -6.29 8.97 -4.18
CA SER A 103 -6.52 10.12 -5.06
C SER A 103 -5.78 11.37 -4.58
N LEU A 104 -5.76 11.62 -3.27
CA LEU A 104 -5.00 12.72 -2.68
C LEU A 104 -3.49 12.57 -2.92
N ALA A 105 -2.95 11.37 -2.74
CA ALA A 105 -1.54 11.09 -3.02
C ALA A 105 -1.20 11.31 -4.49
N ALA A 106 -2.06 10.83 -5.41
CA ALA A 106 -1.89 11.06 -6.84
C ALA A 106 -1.94 12.55 -7.22
N LEU A 107 -2.84 13.32 -6.60
CA LEU A 107 -2.92 14.76 -6.79
C LEU A 107 -1.66 15.46 -6.28
N ILE A 108 -1.17 15.13 -5.09
CA ILE A 108 0.05 15.72 -4.53
C ILE A 108 1.26 15.41 -5.42
N PHE A 109 1.37 14.18 -5.93
CA PHE A 109 2.42 13.81 -6.88
C PHE A 109 2.34 14.64 -8.17
N ALA A 110 1.14 14.78 -8.74
CA ALA A 110 0.94 15.57 -9.96
C ALA A 110 1.24 17.06 -9.76
N LEU A 111 0.86 17.64 -8.61
CA LEU A 111 1.17 19.02 -8.26
C LEU A 111 2.68 19.21 -8.04
N GLY A 112 3.36 18.27 -7.38
CA GLY A 112 4.81 18.29 -7.23
C GLY A 112 5.52 18.38 -8.59
N PHE A 113 5.05 17.60 -9.56
CA PHE A 113 5.54 17.65 -10.94
C PHE A 113 5.23 18.99 -11.63
N ALA A 114 4.00 19.51 -11.48
CA ALA A 114 3.59 20.76 -12.13
C ALA A 114 4.30 22.02 -11.59
N PHE A 115 4.68 22.04 -10.30
CA PHE A 115 5.30 23.18 -9.64
C PHE A 115 6.82 23.07 -9.46
N GLY A 116 7.46 22.06 -10.05
CA GLY A 116 8.91 21.85 -9.94
C GLY A 116 9.39 21.41 -8.55
N ALA A 117 8.49 20.88 -7.72
CA ALA A 117 8.76 20.31 -6.39
C ALA A 117 8.60 18.78 -6.43
N GLU A 118 9.21 18.15 -7.43
CA GLU A 118 9.04 16.73 -7.74
C GLU A 118 9.44 15.83 -6.57
N HIS A 119 10.55 16.16 -5.90
CA HIS A 119 11.10 15.35 -4.83
C HIS A 119 10.21 15.37 -3.58
N GLU A 120 9.74 16.56 -3.19
CA GLU A 120 8.84 16.77 -2.06
C GLU A 120 7.46 16.16 -2.34
N GLY A 121 6.91 16.42 -3.53
CA GLY A 121 5.61 15.88 -3.95
C GLY A 121 5.61 14.36 -3.98
N TYR A 122 6.66 13.75 -4.52
CA TYR A 122 6.84 12.30 -4.48
C TYR A 122 6.98 11.77 -3.04
N GLY A 123 7.78 12.41 -2.21
CA GLY A 123 7.99 12.00 -0.82
C GLY A 123 6.70 12.01 0.01
N VAL A 124 5.87 13.04 -0.14
CA VAL A 124 4.58 13.12 0.56
C VAL A 124 3.58 12.12 0.00
N ALA A 125 3.43 12.04 -1.33
CA ALA A 125 2.53 11.08 -1.97
C ALA A 125 2.85 9.64 -1.57
N ARG A 126 4.15 9.29 -1.54
CA ARG A 126 4.63 7.98 -1.12
C ARG A 126 4.20 7.64 0.31
N LYS A 127 4.37 8.55 1.27
CA LYS A 127 3.96 8.31 2.67
C LYS A 127 2.45 8.07 2.81
N LEU A 128 1.63 8.78 2.04
CA LEU A 128 0.18 8.59 2.02
C LEU A 128 -0.22 7.22 1.47
N ILE A 129 0.43 6.78 0.38
CA ILE A 129 0.23 5.45 -0.19
C ILE A 129 0.70 4.37 0.80
N GLU A 130 1.86 4.56 1.42
CA GLU A 130 2.40 3.61 2.40
C GLU A 130 1.47 3.42 3.60
N PHE A 131 0.80 4.49 4.03
CA PHE A 131 -0.18 4.46 5.11
C PHE A 131 -1.38 3.56 4.78
N ILE A 132 -2.01 3.72 3.60
CA ILE A 132 -3.15 2.86 3.21
C ILE A 132 -2.72 1.45 2.85
N GLN A 133 -1.49 1.26 2.41
CA GLN A 133 -0.89 -0.05 2.17
C GLN A 133 -0.24 -0.63 3.44
N SER A 134 -0.82 -0.39 4.61
CA SER A 134 -0.32 -0.93 5.86
C SER A 134 -1.47 -1.37 6.77
N PRO A 135 -1.20 -2.24 7.77
CA PRO A 135 -2.19 -2.59 8.79
C PRO A 135 -2.72 -1.36 9.57
N LEU A 136 -1.98 -0.23 9.55
CA LEU A 136 -2.35 0.98 10.28
C LEU A 136 -3.70 1.53 9.83
N ALA A 137 -4.04 1.47 8.54
CA ALA A 137 -5.33 1.94 8.05
C ALA A 137 -6.50 1.27 8.81
N CYS A 138 -6.44 -0.05 9.03
CA CYS A 138 -7.43 -0.75 9.83
C CYS A 138 -7.35 -0.39 11.32
N PHE A 139 -6.16 -0.18 11.85
CA PHE A 139 -5.97 0.23 13.25
C PHE A 139 -6.53 1.61 13.55
N PHE A 140 -6.64 2.49 12.55
CA PHE A 140 -7.37 3.75 12.67
C PHE A 140 -8.88 3.58 12.48
N LEU A 141 -9.30 2.86 11.43
CA LEU A 141 -10.72 2.72 11.08
C LEU A 141 -11.54 1.96 12.12
N ILE A 142 -11.01 0.85 12.66
CA ILE A 142 -11.77 -0.01 13.59
C ILE A 142 -12.13 0.74 14.88
N PRO A 143 -11.19 1.38 15.61
CA PRO A 143 -11.54 2.19 16.78
C PRO A 143 -12.46 3.37 16.44
N ALA A 144 -12.24 4.05 15.32
CA ALA A 144 -13.11 5.15 14.88
C ALA A 144 -14.56 4.66 14.70
N PHE A 145 -14.76 3.49 14.09
CA PHE A 145 -16.07 2.89 13.90
C PHE A 145 -16.70 2.40 15.21
N LEU A 146 -15.90 1.89 16.16
CA LEU A 146 -16.37 1.55 17.49
C LEU A 146 -16.90 2.78 18.25
N LEU A 147 -16.16 3.89 18.21
CA LEU A 147 -16.58 5.15 18.83
C LEU A 147 -17.87 5.68 18.19
N TYR A 148 -17.92 5.73 16.86
CA TYR A 148 -19.11 6.17 16.12
C TYR A 148 -20.35 5.31 16.44
N LYS A 149 -20.17 3.98 16.56
CA LYS A 149 -21.27 3.07 16.93
C LYS A 149 -21.73 3.27 18.37
N LYS A 150 -20.80 3.58 19.28
CA LYS A 150 -21.12 3.84 20.69
C LYS A 150 -21.90 5.15 20.87
N GLU A 151 -21.57 6.18 20.10
CA GLU A 151 -22.26 7.47 20.18
C GLU A 151 -23.70 7.42 19.65
N LYS A 152 -23.98 6.53 18.70
CA LYS A 152 -25.32 6.35 18.09
C LYS A 152 -26.28 5.44 18.86
N ASN A 153 -25.79 4.66 19.82
CA ASN A 153 -26.60 3.76 20.66
C ASN A 153 -26.78 4.37 22.05
#